data_AF-A0A2M8PH42-F1
#
_entry.id   AF-A0A2M8PH42-F1
#
_cell.length_a   1.000
_cell.length_b   1.000
_cell.length_c   1.000
_cell.angle_alpha   90.00
_cell.angle_beta   90.00
_cell.angle_gamma   90.00
#
_symmetry.space_group_name_H-M   'P 1'
#
loop_
_entity.id
_entity.type
_entity.pdbx_description
1 polymer ?
#
loop_
_entity_poly.entity_id
_entity_poly.type
_entity_poly.pdbx_seq_one_letter_code
_entity_poly.pdbx_strand_id
1 'polypeptide(L)'
;MAIFTFIAGQIEEQIQQFSRQADTCDRVVNNIRSGAQPIQNGAWIGKGAEAFKAELVRRVIPQMMELIAAIMGFGGKLGNALNIMRNADKMVQGIVGQVAGIFEKIF
;
A
#
# COMPACT_ATOMS: atom_id res chain seq x y z
N MET A 1 8.91 -25.33 11.95
CA MET A 1 9.08 -24.13 11.11
C MET A 1 7.99 -24.18 10.05
N ALA A 2 7.11 -23.18 9.95
CA ALA A 2 6.02 -23.24 8.97
C ALA A 2 6.55 -22.86 7.57
N ILE A 3 6.06 -23.55 6.54
CA ILE A 3 6.61 -23.47 5.18
C ILE A 3 6.48 -22.06 4.61
N PHE A 4 5.43 -21.31 4.97
CA PHE A 4 5.18 -19.99 4.41
C PHE A 4 5.74 -18.83 5.25
N THR A 5 6.33 -19.09 6.43
CA THR A 5 6.78 -18.03 7.36
C THR A 5 7.90 -17.15 6.76
N PHE A 6 8.81 -17.72 5.97
CA PHE A 6 9.89 -16.95 5.33
C PHE A 6 9.35 -15.95 4.29
N ILE A 7 8.42 -16.40 3.44
CA ILE A 7 7.79 -15.56 2.41
C ILE A 7 6.87 -14.52 3.05
N ALA A 8 6.19 -14.87 4.15
CA ALA A 8 5.36 -13.97 4.93
C ALA A 8 6.14 -12.73 5.41
N GLY A 9 7.37 -12.92 5.92
CA GLY A 9 8.23 -11.81 6.34
C GLY A 9 8.60 -10.87 5.19
N GLN A 10 8.95 -11.42 4.02
CA GLN A 10 9.25 -10.60 2.84
C GLN A 10 8.03 -9.79 2.38
N ILE A 11 6.84 -10.38 2.39
CA ILE A 11 5.61 -9.70 2.02
C ILE A 11 5.29 -8.56 3.02
N GLU A 12 5.49 -8.78 4.31
CA GLU A 12 5.31 -7.73 5.33
C GLU A 12 6.23 -6.53 5.12
N GLU A 13 7.52 -6.77 4.83
CA GLU A 13 8.48 -5.71 4.51
C GLU A 13 8.05 -4.91 3.28
N GLN A 14 7.56 -5.60 2.23
CA GLN A 14 7.08 -4.96 1.01
C GLN A 14 5.82 -4.11 1.29
N ILE A 15 4.87 -4.59 2.08
CA ILE A 15 3.68 -3.81 2.50
C ILE A 15 4.11 -2.50 3.17
N GLN A 16 5.08 -2.55 4.08
CA GLN A 16 5.58 -1.36 4.74
C GLN A 16 6.27 -0.39 3.76
N GLN A 17 6.99 -0.90 2.76
CA GLN A 17 7.59 -0.07 1.71
C GLN A 17 6.52 0.66 0.90
N PHE A 18 5.43 0.00 0.51
CA PHE A 18 4.33 0.65 -0.21
C PHE A 18 3.64 1.72 0.63
N SER A 19 3.43 1.48 1.92
CA SER A 19 2.87 2.50 2.82
C SER A 19 3.74 3.77 2.83
N ARG A 20 5.07 3.61 2.96
CA ARG A 20 6.01 4.76 2.94
C ARG A 20 6.02 5.49 1.60
N GLN A 21 5.81 4.77 0.49
CA GLN A 21 5.70 5.37 -0.84
C GLN A 21 4.41 6.19 -0.99
N ALA A 22 3.29 5.68 -0.47
CA ALA A 22 2.02 6.41 -0.42
C ALA A 22 2.18 7.70 0.40
N ASP A 23 2.76 7.64 1.61
CA ASP A 23 3.02 8.81 2.46
C ASP A 23 3.92 9.84 1.75
N THR A 24 4.86 9.39 0.93
CA THR A 24 5.72 10.26 0.14
C THR A 24 4.94 10.96 -0.97
N CYS A 25 4.07 10.24 -1.67
CA CYS A 25 3.20 10.84 -2.69
C CYS A 25 2.24 11.85 -2.06
N ASP A 26 1.65 11.55 -0.90
CA ASP A 26 0.79 12.48 -0.15
C ASP A 26 1.53 13.77 0.22
N ARG A 27 2.78 13.66 0.71
CA ARG A 27 3.61 14.84 0.99
C ARG A 27 3.86 15.69 -0.26
N VAL A 28 4.11 15.07 -1.41
CA VAL A 28 4.30 15.78 -2.67
C VAL A 28 3.01 16.52 -3.09
N VAL A 29 1.84 15.87 -2.98
CA VAL A 29 0.55 16.52 -3.27
C VAL A 29 0.32 17.73 -2.36
N ASN A 30 0.59 17.58 -1.07
CA ASN A 30 0.45 18.68 -0.11
C ASN A 30 1.41 19.83 -0.43
N ASN A 31 2.65 19.55 -0.81
CA ASN A 31 3.60 20.58 -1.24
C ASN A 31 3.13 21.30 -2.50
N ILE A 32 2.55 20.58 -3.47
CA ILE A 32 1.98 21.18 -4.68
C ILE A 32 0.81 22.11 -4.32
N ARG A 33 -0.10 21.67 -3.44
CA ARG A 33 -1.23 22.47 -2.96
C ARG A 33 -0.77 23.74 -2.25
N SER A 34 0.17 23.61 -1.32
CA SER A 34 0.74 24.74 -0.56
C SER A 34 1.51 25.70 -1.47
N GLY A 35 2.30 25.19 -2.42
CA GLY A 35 3.01 26.02 -3.39
C GLY A 35 2.08 26.74 -4.38
N ALA A 36 0.91 26.17 -4.66
CA ALA A 36 -0.11 26.79 -5.50
C ALA A 36 -0.93 27.87 -4.77
N GLN A 37 -0.94 27.86 -3.42
CA GLN A 37 -1.76 28.75 -2.61
C GLN A 37 -1.49 30.24 -2.87
N PRO A 38 -0.22 30.72 -2.95
CA PRO A 38 0.06 32.11 -3.30
C PRO A 38 -0.46 32.50 -4.70
N ILE A 39 -0.36 31.58 -5.66
CA ILE A 39 -0.86 31.79 -7.04
C ILE A 39 -2.39 31.89 -7.03
N GLN A 40 -3.07 31.05 -6.24
CA GLN A 40 -4.52 31.13 -6.02
C GLN A 40 -4.92 32.45 -5.37
N ASN A 41 -4.09 32.97 -4.46
CA ASN A 41 -4.30 34.23 -3.73
C ASN A 41 -3.84 35.48 -4.51
N GLY A 42 -3.55 35.36 -5.80
CA GLY A 42 -3.26 36.50 -6.66
C GLY A 42 -1.80 36.97 -6.69
N ALA A 43 -0.86 36.18 -6.16
CA ALA A 43 0.57 36.46 -6.36
C ALA A 43 0.99 36.36 -7.84
N TRP A 44 0.22 35.62 -8.65
CA TRP A 44 0.35 35.57 -10.11
C TRP A 44 -1.04 35.64 -10.75
N ILE A 45 -1.21 36.60 -11.66
CA ILE A 45 -2.49 36.93 -12.29
C ILE A 45 -2.32 36.90 -13.81
N GLY A 46 -3.36 36.47 -14.52
CA GLY A 46 -3.43 36.44 -15.98
C GLY A 46 -3.76 35.06 -16.53
N LYS A 47 -3.90 34.96 -17.87
CA LYS A 47 -4.33 33.72 -18.54
C LYS A 47 -3.44 32.52 -18.23
N GLY A 48 -2.12 32.73 -18.09
CA GLY A 48 -1.17 31.68 -17.71
C GLY A 48 -1.38 31.15 -16.28
N ALA A 49 -1.65 32.05 -15.33
CA ALA A 49 -1.95 31.67 -13.95
C ALA A 49 -3.24 30.84 -13.85
N GLU A 50 -4.27 31.23 -14.59
CA GLU A 50 -5.54 30.48 -14.63
C GLU A 50 -5.38 29.11 -15.32
N ALA A 51 -4.62 29.03 -16.41
CA ALA A 51 -4.31 27.76 -17.07
C ALA A 51 -3.52 26.82 -16.14
N PHE A 52 -2.55 27.35 -15.41
CA PHE A 52 -1.76 26.58 -14.44
C PHE A 52 -2.63 26.06 -13.28
N LYS A 53 -3.47 26.93 -12.68
CA LYS A 53 -4.43 26.52 -11.63
C LYS A 53 -5.36 25.41 -12.15
N ALA A 54 -5.85 25.56 -13.38
CA ALA A 54 -6.72 24.58 -14.01
C ALA A 54 -6.01 23.22 -14.19
N GLU A 55 -4.77 23.20 -14.67
CA GLU A 55 -4.02 21.95 -14.86
C GLU A 55 -3.73 21.25 -13.52
N LEU A 56 -3.39 22.02 -12.48
CA LEU A 56 -3.18 21.48 -11.15
C LEU A 56 -4.42 20.79 -10.59
N VAL A 57 -5.58 21.46 -10.68
CA VAL A 57 -6.84 20.96 -10.12
C VAL A 57 -7.44 19.84 -10.97
N ARG A 58 -7.35 19.93 -12.30
CA ARG A 58 -8.01 19.00 -13.22
C ARG A 58 -7.19 17.75 -13.49
N ARG A 59 -5.87 17.83 -13.40
CA ARG A 59 -4.99 16.75 -13.84
C ARG A 59 -3.99 16.33 -12.78
N VAL A 60 -3.12 17.24 -12.33
CA VAL A 60 -1.98 16.87 -11.47
C VAL A 60 -2.44 16.31 -10.13
N ILE A 61 -3.29 17.05 -9.39
CA ILE A 61 -3.76 16.60 -8.08
C ILE A 61 -4.57 15.30 -8.18
N PRO A 62 -5.58 15.19 -9.09
CA PRO A 62 -6.32 13.94 -9.24
C PRO A 62 -5.44 12.74 -9.59
N GLN A 63 -4.53 12.86 -10.55
CA GLN A 63 -3.65 11.76 -10.95
C GLN A 63 -2.72 11.29 -9.84
N MET A 64 -2.24 12.23 -9.02
CA MET A 64 -1.44 11.87 -7.85
C MET A 64 -2.29 11.12 -6.80
N MET A 65 -3.53 11.55 -6.57
CA MET A 65 -4.44 10.84 -5.66
C MET A 65 -4.78 9.43 -6.18
N GLU A 66 -4.96 9.26 -7.49
CA GLU A 66 -5.13 7.94 -8.12
C GLU A 66 -3.90 7.04 -7.90
N LEU A 67 -2.69 7.59 -8.06
CA LEU A 67 -1.45 6.87 -7.79
C LEU A 67 -1.35 6.43 -6.32
N ILE A 68 -1.65 7.33 -5.38
CA ILE A 68 -1.69 7.03 -3.95
C ILE A 68 -2.67 5.89 -3.65
N ALA A 69 -3.88 5.96 -4.21
CA ALA A 69 -4.90 4.93 -4.05
C ALA A 69 -4.45 3.58 -4.64
N ALA A 70 -3.78 3.58 -5.79
CA ALA A 70 -3.24 2.38 -6.40
C ALA A 70 -2.14 1.72 -5.53
N ILE A 71 -1.22 2.53 -4.98
CA ILE A 71 -0.16 2.05 -4.07
C ILE A 71 -0.78 1.43 -2.81
N MET A 72 -1.73 2.12 -2.17
CA MET A 72 -2.41 1.61 -0.99
C MET A 72 -3.21 0.33 -1.29
N GLY A 73 -3.92 0.30 -2.42
CA GLY A 73 -4.68 -0.86 -2.87
C GLY A 73 -3.80 -2.09 -3.11
N PHE A 74 -2.58 -1.89 -3.63
CA PHE A 74 -1.60 -2.97 -3.77
C PHE A 74 -1.15 -3.51 -2.41
N GLY A 75 -0.79 -2.63 -1.46
CA GLY A 75 -0.44 -3.02 -0.10
C GLY A 75 -1.54 -3.80 0.62
N GLY A 76 -2.80 -3.40 0.45
CA GLY A 76 -3.96 -4.13 0.99
C GLY A 76 -4.11 -5.54 0.42
N LYS A 77 -3.91 -5.71 -0.90
CA LYS A 77 -3.95 -7.03 -1.55
C LYS A 77 -2.84 -7.95 -1.04
N LEU A 78 -1.64 -7.43 -0.82
CA LEU A 78 -0.53 -8.18 -0.20
C LEU A 78 -0.87 -8.59 1.24
N GLY A 79 -1.49 -7.70 2.03
CA GLY A 79 -1.97 -8.04 3.37
C GLY A 79 -2.99 -9.17 3.38
N ASN A 80 -3.91 -9.19 2.41
CA ASN A 80 -4.86 -10.28 2.24
C ASN A 80 -4.16 -11.60 1.90
N ALA A 81 -3.18 -11.56 0.98
CA ALA A 81 -2.39 -12.74 0.62
C ALA A 81 -1.63 -13.31 1.84
N LEU A 82 -1.02 -12.44 2.65
CA LEU A 82 -0.35 -12.82 3.89
C LEU A 82 -1.29 -13.52 4.87
N ASN A 83 -2.52 -13.03 5.04
CA ASN A 83 -3.52 -13.66 5.90
C ASN A 83 -3.91 -15.06 5.41
N ILE A 84 -4.07 -15.23 4.10
CA ILE A 84 -4.33 -16.55 3.49
C ILE A 84 -3.17 -17.51 3.79
N MET A 85 -1.93 -17.07 3.59
CA MET A 85 -0.73 -17.88 3.85
C MET A 85 -0.62 -18.31 5.32
N ARG A 86 -0.86 -17.38 6.25
CA ARG A 86 -0.87 -17.69 7.70
C ARG A 86 -1.95 -18.70 8.08
N ASN A 87 -3.12 -18.63 7.45
CA ASN A 87 -4.20 -19.61 7.66
C ASN A 87 -3.83 -20.98 7.08
N ALA A 88 -3.20 -21.02 5.91
CA ALA A 88 -2.68 -22.25 5.32
C ALA A 88 -1.62 -22.91 6.21
N ASP A 89 -0.67 -22.13 6.75
CA ASP A 89 0.34 -22.63 7.71
C ASP A 89 -0.30 -23.28 8.94
N LYS A 90 -1.32 -22.63 9.54
CA LYS A 90 -2.05 -23.19 10.68
C LYS A 90 -2.75 -24.51 10.34
N MET A 91 -3.37 -24.58 9.16
CA MET A 91 -4.05 -25.80 8.70
C MET A 91 -3.06 -26.95 8.51
N VAL A 92 -1.92 -26.70 7.85
CA VAL A 92 -0.87 -27.70 7.64
C VAL A 92 -0.32 -28.21 8.97
N GLN A 93 -0.03 -27.31 9.91
CA GLN A 93 0.44 -27.70 11.25
C GLN A 93 -0.59 -28.59 11.98
N GLY A 94 -1.88 -28.27 11.87
CA GLY A 94 -2.96 -29.08 12.42
C GLY A 94 -3.00 -30.50 11.84
N ILE A 95 -2.89 -30.62 10.51
CA ILE A 95 -2.87 -31.92 9.82
C ILE A 95 -1.65 -32.74 10.23
N VAL A 96 -0.46 -32.13 10.24
CA VAL A 96 0.77 -32.81 10.64
C VAL A 96 0.68 -33.30 12.09
N GLY A 97 0.14 -32.49 13.01
CA GLY A 97 -0.07 -32.89 14.40
C GLY A 97 -1.04 -34.07 14.53
N GLN A 98 -2.14 -34.08 13.76
CA GLN A 98 -3.08 -35.20 13.73
C GLN A 98 -2.42 -36.49 13.23
N VAL A 99 -1.65 -36.40 12.14
CA VAL A 99 -0.93 -37.55 11.57
C VAL A 99 0.12 -38.09 12.54
N ALA A 100 0.91 -37.21 13.17
CA ALA A 100 1.88 -37.61 14.19
C ALA A 100 1.21 -38.34 15.36
N GLY A 101 0.08 -37.83 15.86
CA GLY A 101 -0.69 -38.48 16.93
C GLY A 101 -1.33 -39.81 16.54
N ILE A 102 -1.57 -40.06 15.24
CA ILE A 102 -1.97 -41.39 14.76
C ILE A 102 -0.78 -42.35 14.83
N PHE A 103 0.40 -41.92 14.39
CA PHE A 103 1.60 -42.76 14.45
C PHE A 103 2.00 -43.11 15.89
N GLU A 104 1.91 -42.16 16.83
CA GLU A 104 2.14 -42.41 18.28
C GLU A 104 1.13 -43.37 18.93
N LYS A 105 -0.03 -43.61 18.31
CA LYS A 105 -1.01 -44.58 18.81
C LYS A 105 -0.82 -45.98 18.23
N ILE A 106 -0.14 -46.07 17.08
CA ILE A 106 0.09 -47.34 16.38
C ILE A 106 1.42 -47.97 16.79
N PHE A 107 2.42 -47.15 17.10
CA PHE A 107 3.72 -47.57 17.64
C PHE A 107 3.78 -47.34 19.15
#